data_AF-A0A8T6WVY1-F1
#
_entry.id   AF-A0A8T6WVY1-F1
#
_cell.length_a   1.000
_cell.length_b   1.000
_cell.length_c   1.000
_cell.angle_alpha   90.00
_cell.angle_beta   90.00
_cell.angle_gamma   90.00
#
_symmetry.space_group_name_H-M   'P 1'
#
loop_
_entity.id
_entity.type
_entity.pdbx_description
1 polymer ?
#
loop_
_entity_poly.entity_id
_entity_poly.type
_entity_poly.pdbx_seq_one_letter_code
_entity_poly.pdbx_strand_id
1 'polypeptide(L)'
;AVEEAIHVGRMAEVPVQVSHLKAQGRRNYWKADAALAAIESARAAGVDVHFDRYPYVAYSTGLSNLFPASARAGGTERFLARLADPETGPTLERACRDKVALLGS
;
A
#
# COMPACT_ATOMS: atom_id res chain seq x y z
N ALA A 1 -4.90 -11.01 -0.89
CA ALA A 1 -5.19 -9.87 -1.78
C ALA A 1 -5.10 -10.25 -3.26
N VAL A 2 -3.93 -10.45 -3.89
CA VAL A 2 -3.88 -10.84 -5.33
C VAL A 2 -4.52 -12.21 -5.56
N GLU A 3 -4.11 -13.23 -4.82
CA GLU A 3 -4.68 -14.58 -4.90
C GLU A 3 -6.18 -14.61 -4.60
N GLU A 4 -6.61 -13.79 -3.65
CA GLU A 4 -8.02 -13.65 -3.26
C GLU A 4 -8.84 -13.01 -4.38
N ALA A 5 -8.36 -11.93 -4.99
CA ALA A 5 -9.02 -11.29 -6.13
C ALA A 5 -9.14 -12.26 -7.32
N ILE A 6 -8.08 -13.02 -7.60
CA ILE A 6 -8.09 -14.09 -8.61
C ILE A 6 -9.11 -15.16 -8.26
N HIS A 7 -9.14 -15.62 -7.00
CA HIS A 7 -10.07 -16.64 -6.54
C HIS A 7 -11.52 -16.18 -6.72
N VAL A 8 -11.85 -14.95 -6.30
CA VAL A 8 -13.18 -14.37 -6.46
C VAL A 8 -13.55 -14.24 -7.94
N GLY A 9 -12.67 -13.71 -8.79
CA GLY A 9 -12.92 -13.58 -10.22
C GLY A 9 -13.13 -14.93 -10.91
N ARG A 10 -12.34 -15.95 -10.53
CA ARG A 10 -12.54 -17.31 -11.01
C ARG A 10 -13.90 -17.89 -10.60
N MET A 11 -14.26 -17.75 -9.33
CA MET A 11 -15.54 -18.28 -8.81
C MET A 11 -16.76 -17.57 -9.41
N ALA A 12 -16.63 -16.28 -9.71
CA ALA A 12 -17.67 -15.47 -10.31
C ALA A 12 -17.64 -15.48 -11.85
N GLU A 13 -16.68 -16.17 -12.47
CA GLU A 13 -16.47 -16.21 -13.93
C GLU A 13 -16.36 -14.80 -14.58
N VAL A 14 -15.70 -13.87 -13.89
CA VAL A 14 -15.49 -12.50 -14.37
C VAL A 14 -14.00 -12.15 -14.49
N PRO A 15 -13.62 -11.26 -15.43
CA PRO A 15 -12.28 -10.71 -15.48
C PRO A 15 -11.89 -9.96 -14.21
N VAL A 16 -10.59 -9.98 -13.89
CA VAL A 16 -10.03 -9.33 -12.70
C VAL A 16 -9.06 -8.23 -13.10
N GLN A 17 -9.22 -7.04 -12.53
CA GLN A 17 -8.23 -5.97 -12.60
C GLN A 17 -7.61 -5.75 -11.20
N VAL A 18 -6.32 -6.07 -11.06
CA VAL A 18 -5.55 -5.73 -9.86
C VAL A 18 -5.04 -4.30 -9.99
N SER A 19 -5.73 -3.37 -9.35
CA SER A 19 -5.30 -1.97 -9.38
C SER A 19 -4.15 -1.68 -8.42
N HIS A 20 -3.24 -0.80 -8.84
CA HIS A 20 -2.09 -0.33 -8.08
C HIS A 20 -1.17 -1.47 -7.61
N LEU A 21 -0.79 -2.39 -8.51
CA LEU A 21 0.10 -3.50 -8.16
C LEU A 21 1.51 -2.96 -7.83
N LYS A 22 1.86 -2.94 -6.55
CA LYS A 22 3.16 -2.45 -6.07
C LYS A 22 3.69 -3.23 -4.87
N ALA A 23 4.98 -3.54 -4.92
CA ALA A 23 5.77 -3.99 -3.77
C ALA A 23 6.45 -2.78 -3.12
N GLN A 24 5.73 -2.07 -2.24
CA GLN A 24 6.27 -0.84 -1.64
C GLN A 24 7.31 -1.14 -0.55
N GLY A 25 8.49 -0.55 -0.71
CA GLY A 25 9.61 -0.61 0.23
C GLY A 25 10.41 -1.91 0.15
N ARG A 26 11.73 -1.81 0.33
CA ARG A 26 12.69 -2.90 0.04
C ARG A 26 12.33 -4.24 0.69
N ARG A 27 11.80 -4.22 1.91
CA ARG A 27 11.33 -5.42 2.64
C ARG A 27 10.23 -6.22 1.94
N ASN A 28 9.53 -5.62 0.97
CA ASN A 28 8.45 -6.23 0.22
C ASN A 28 8.85 -6.59 -1.22
N TYR A 29 10.05 -6.25 -1.70
CA TYR A 29 10.40 -6.43 -3.12
C TYR A 29 10.29 -7.89 -3.59
N TRP A 30 10.62 -8.86 -2.73
CA TRP A 30 10.43 -10.29 -3.01
C TRP A 30 8.98 -10.68 -3.34
N LYS A 31 7.99 -9.89 -2.89
CA LYS A 31 6.57 -10.13 -3.19
C LYS A 31 6.20 -9.79 -4.62
N ALA A 32 7.02 -9.01 -5.32
CA ALA A 32 6.76 -8.67 -6.72
C ALA A 32 6.76 -9.95 -7.58
N ASP A 33 7.80 -10.77 -7.46
CA ASP A 33 7.93 -12.01 -8.22
C ASP A 33 6.81 -12.99 -7.88
N ALA A 34 6.49 -13.14 -6.59
CA ALA A 34 5.38 -13.99 -6.15
C ALA A 34 4.01 -13.53 -6.69
N ALA A 35 3.75 -12.21 -6.69
CA ALA A 35 2.50 -11.67 -7.22
C ALA A 35 2.39 -11.83 -8.75
N LEU A 36 3.49 -11.63 -9.48
CA LEU A 36 3.53 -11.83 -10.93
C LEU A 36 3.33 -13.30 -11.30
N ALA A 37 4.00 -14.22 -10.59
CA ALA A 37 3.84 -15.66 -10.79
C ALA A 37 2.39 -16.12 -10.54
N ALA A 38 1.72 -15.59 -9.53
CA ALA A 38 0.31 -15.88 -9.27
C ALA A 38 -0.60 -15.41 -10.41
N ILE A 39 -0.36 -14.22 -10.97
CA ILE A 39 -1.12 -13.68 -12.10
C ILE A 39 -0.87 -14.50 -13.37
N GLU A 40 0.39 -14.85 -13.66
CA GLU A 40 0.75 -15.68 -14.81
C GLU A 40 0.12 -17.07 -14.72
N SER A 41 0.17 -17.70 -13.55
CA SER A 41 -0.46 -19.00 -13.32
C SER A 41 -1.98 -18.94 -13.49
N ALA A 42 -2.63 -17.85 -13.04
CA ALA A 42 -4.07 -17.68 -13.20
C ALA A 42 -4.46 -17.51 -14.67
N ARG A 43 -3.70 -16.71 -15.43
CA ARG A 43 -3.87 -16.56 -16.88
C ARG A 43 -3.69 -17.89 -17.61
N ALA A 44 -2.67 -18.67 -17.27
CA ALA A 44 -2.45 -20.00 -17.84
C ALA A 44 -3.59 -20.98 -17.54
N ALA A 45 -4.28 -20.79 -16.41
CA ALA A 45 -5.47 -21.56 -16.03
C ALA A 45 -6.78 -21.01 -16.63
N GLY A 46 -6.71 -20.02 -17.53
CA GLY A 46 -7.86 -19.46 -18.25
C GLY A 46 -8.61 -18.33 -17.53
N VAL A 47 -8.08 -17.82 -16.41
CA VAL A 47 -8.67 -16.64 -15.75
C VAL A 47 -8.14 -15.38 -16.43
N ASP A 48 -9.05 -14.52 -16.89
CA ASP A 48 -8.71 -13.21 -17.45
C ASP A 48 -8.32 -12.23 -16.33
N VAL A 49 -7.02 -12.02 -16.14
CA VAL A 49 -6.48 -11.18 -15.06
C VAL A 49 -5.58 -10.11 -15.65
N HIS A 50 -5.77 -8.86 -15.25
CA HIS A 50 -4.97 -7.71 -15.62
C HIS A 50 -4.51 -6.94 -14.38
N PHE A 51 -3.50 -6.09 -14.55
CA PHE A 51 -3.04 -5.20 -13.49
C PHE A 51 -2.51 -3.90 -14.08
N ASP A 52 -2.52 -2.85 -13.28
CA ASP A 52 -1.88 -1.58 -13.61
C ASP A 52 -0.68 -1.30 -12.69
N ARG A 53 0.28 -0.55 -13.24
CA ARG A 53 1.46 -0.06 -12.53
C ARG A 53 1.73 1.36 -12.96
N TYR A 54 2.17 2.17 -12.02
CA TYR A 54 2.58 3.53 -12.31
C TYR A 54 3.98 3.59 -12.95
N PRO A 55 4.16 4.41 -14.00
CA PRO A 55 5.47 4.61 -14.63
C PRO A 55 6.36 5.62 -13.88
N TYR A 56 5.90 6.17 -12.76
CA TYR A 56 6.59 7.23 -12.02
C TYR A 56 7.19 6.73 -10.70
N VAL A 57 8.32 7.34 -10.33
CA VAL A 57 9.05 7.09 -9.08
C VAL A 57 8.57 7.95 -7.91
N ALA A 58 7.68 8.91 -8.16
CA ALA A 58 7.15 9.85 -7.16
C ALA A 58 5.85 9.34 -6.52
N TYR A 59 5.62 9.75 -5.28
CA TYR A 59 4.34 9.52 -4.58
C TYR A 59 3.34 10.62 -4.92
N SER A 60 2.05 10.25 -5.04
CA SER A 60 0.91 11.17 -5.05
C SER A 60 0.01 10.93 -3.84
N THR A 61 0.63 10.73 -2.67
CA THR A 61 -0.07 10.49 -1.39
C THR A 61 0.41 11.52 -0.39
N GLY A 62 -0.51 12.15 0.34
CA GLY A 62 -0.19 13.19 1.33
C GLY A 62 0.73 12.68 2.45
N LEU A 63 1.60 13.56 2.95
CA LEU A 63 2.57 13.27 4.02
C LEU A 63 1.93 12.72 5.29
N SER A 64 0.66 13.06 5.55
CA SER A 64 -0.09 12.53 6.69
C SER A 64 -0.16 10.99 6.71
N ASN A 65 -0.01 10.32 5.56
CA ASN A 65 0.06 8.87 5.50
C ASN A 65 1.29 8.29 6.23
N LEU A 66 2.34 9.07 6.48
CA LEU A 66 3.49 8.62 7.25
C LEU A 66 3.22 8.52 8.76
N PHE A 67 2.08 9.01 9.22
CA PHE A 67 1.69 8.99 10.63
C PHE A 67 0.68 7.88 10.94
N PRO A 68 0.58 7.43 12.20
CA PRO A 68 -0.44 6.49 12.64
C PRO A 68 -1.85 6.96 12.27
N ALA A 69 -2.76 6.03 11.96
CA ALA A 69 -4.14 6.37 11.63
C ALA A 69 -4.85 7.10 12.78
N SER A 70 -4.56 6.71 14.03
CA SER A 70 -5.07 7.35 15.25
C SER A 70 -4.67 8.83 15.35
N ALA A 71 -3.48 9.19 14.87
CA ALA A 71 -3.02 10.59 14.86
C ALA A 71 -3.88 11.48 13.96
N ARG A 72 -4.50 10.91 12.92
CA ARG A 72 -5.35 11.62 11.95
C ARG A 72 -6.84 11.65 12.33
N ALA A 73 -7.21 11.07 13.47
CA ALA A 73 -8.60 11.03 13.92
C ALA A 73 -9.14 12.43 14.24
N GLY A 74 -10.37 12.74 13.82
CA GLY A 74 -10.98 14.06 14.05
C GLY A 74 -10.52 15.15 13.08
N GLY A 75 -9.92 14.78 11.95
CA GLY A 75 -9.61 15.69 10.84
C GLY A 75 -8.29 16.45 10.97
N THR A 76 -8.02 17.29 9.98
CA THR A 76 -6.73 17.97 9.79
C THR A 76 -6.37 18.89 10.95
N GLU A 77 -7.30 19.71 11.46
CA GLU A 77 -7.01 20.64 12.55
C GLU A 77 -6.57 19.91 13.82
N ARG A 78 -7.26 18.83 14.19
CA ARG A 78 -6.90 18.00 15.35
C ARG A 78 -5.57 17.28 15.14
N PHE A 79 -5.30 16.83 13.92
CA PHE A 79 -4.00 16.25 13.59
C PHE A 79 -2.86 17.27 13.76
N LEU A 80 -3.03 18.49 13.24
CA LEU A 80 -2.04 19.56 13.40
C LEU A 80 -1.86 19.95 14.87
N ALA A 81 -2.94 20.02 15.65
CA ALA A 81 -2.86 20.28 17.09
C ALA A 81 -2.04 19.21 17.83
N ARG A 82 -2.21 17.91 17.51
CA ARG A 82 -1.39 16.83 18.08
C ARG A 82 0.08 16.90 17.66
N LEU A 83 0.36 17.36 16.44
CA LEU A 83 1.74 17.56 16.01
C LEU A 83 2.43 18.70 16.76
N ALA A 84 1.69 19.75 17.12
CA ALA A 84 2.21 20.90 17.88
C ALA A 84 2.23 20.68 19.40
N ASP A 85 1.54 19.65 19.89
CA ASP A 85 1.43 19.34 21.31
C ASP A 85 2.76 18.77 21.85
N PRO A 86 3.33 19.34 22.94
CA PRO A 86 4.64 18.93 23.46
C PRO A 86 4.70 17.47 23.94
N GLU A 87 3.57 16.90 24.37
CA GLU A 87 3.50 15.53 24.88
C GLU A 87 3.39 14.51 23.73
N THR A 88 2.51 14.78 22.75
CA THR A 88 2.22 13.83 21.67
C THR A 88 3.10 14.02 20.43
N GLY A 89 3.55 15.25 20.14
CA GLY A 89 4.39 15.60 19.00
C GLY A 89 5.66 14.73 18.86
N PRO A 90 6.51 14.60 19.90
CA PRO A 90 7.73 13.78 19.84
C PRO A 90 7.46 12.31 19.54
N THR A 91 6.35 11.77 20.05
CA THR A 91 5.94 10.39 19.80
C THR A 91 5.51 10.21 18.33
N LEU A 92 4.75 11.17 17.79
CA LEU A 92 4.33 11.16 16.38
C LEU A 92 5.51 11.34 15.42
N GLU A 93 6.49 12.18 15.76
CA GLU A 93 7.71 12.35 14.99
C GLU A 93 8.49 11.03 14.91
N ARG A 94 8.71 10.37 16.05
CA ARG A 94 9.40 9.08 16.10
C ARG A 94 8.69 8.03 15.24
N ALA A 95 7.38 7.90 15.38
CA ALA A 95 6.59 6.97 14.60
C ALA A 95 6.68 7.25 13.08
N CYS A 96 6.68 8.53 12.69
CA CYS A 96 6.86 8.93 11.30
C CYS A 96 8.24 8.53 10.77
N ARG A 97 9.31 8.84 11.52
CA ARG A 97 10.69 8.48 11.15
C ARG A 97 10.89 6.96 11.05
N ASP A 98 10.33 6.19 11.98
CA ASP A 98 10.38 4.73 11.94
C ASP A 98 9.69 4.19 10.68
N LYS A 99 8.54 4.76 10.32
CA LYS A 99 7.85 4.40 9.07
C LYS A 99 8.65 4.77 7.83
N VAL A 100 9.32 5.92 7.81
CA VAL A 100 10.21 6.32 6.71
C VAL A 100 11.39 5.35 6.58
N ALA A 101 12.06 4.99 7.68
CA ALA A 101 13.16 4.03 7.68
C ALA A 101 12.75 2.67 7.08
N LEU A 102 11.51 2.25 7.34
CA LEU A 102 10.95 1.03 6.79
C LEU A 102 10.72 1.07 5.26
N LEU A 103 10.50 2.25 4.67
CA LEU A 103 10.33 2.38 3.21
C LEU A 103 11.64 2.11 2.45
N GLY A 104 12.78 2.36 3.09
CA GLY A 104 14.10 2.27 2.46
C GLY A 104 14.40 3.48 1.57
N SER A 105 15.69 3.81 1.46
CA SER A 105 16.26 4.74 0.47
C SER A 105 16.58 4.04 -0.83
#